data_AF-A0A9E6XDM5-F1
#
_entry.id   AF-A0A9E6XDM5-F1
#
_cell.length_a   1.000
_cell.length_b   1.000
_cell.length_c   1.000
_cell.angle_alpha   90.00
_cell.angle_beta   90.00
_cell.angle_gamma   90.00
#
_symmetry.space_group_name_H-M   'P 1'
#
loop_
_entity.id
_entity.type
_entity.pdbx_description
1 polymer ?
#
loop_
_entity_poly.entity_id
_entity_poly.type
_entity_poly.pdbx_seq_one_letter_code
_entity_poly.pdbx_strand_id
1 'polypeptide(L)'
;MQQFVWPERTRQWWSMWASSPLSTEFTETDWSELMDTALIHAKFWTGNTSVANELRLRVAKFGATPEDRARLKIQFAAADEAEERTEKRHAAKKPKGEDPRLRLAQ
;
A
#
# COMPACT_ATOMS: atom_id res chain seq x y z
N MET A 1 5.87 -37.98 -4.06
CA MET A 1 5.56 -36.72 -3.36
C MET A 1 4.32 -36.14 -4.03
N GLN A 2 3.21 -35.98 -3.31
CA GLN A 2 2.03 -35.30 -3.88
C GLN A 2 2.34 -33.81 -3.96
N GLN A 3 2.25 -33.23 -5.16
CA GLN A 3 2.43 -31.80 -5.35
C GLN A 3 1.19 -31.09 -4.79
N PHE A 4 1.41 -30.06 -3.98
CA PHE A 4 0.33 -29.20 -3.52
C PHE A 4 -0.22 -28.41 -4.72
N VAL A 5 -1.50 -28.63 -5.05
CA VAL A 5 -2.15 -27.94 -6.16
C VAL A 5 -2.79 -26.66 -5.65
N TRP A 6 -2.27 -25.51 -6.09
CA TRP A 6 -2.81 -24.21 -5.75
C TRP A 6 -4.15 -23.95 -6.45
N PRO A 7 -5.22 -23.61 -5.70
CA PRO A 7 -6.48 -23.18 -6.29
C PRO A 7 -6.28 -21.98 -7.21
N GLU A 8 -7.01 -21.93 -8.33
CA GLU A 8 -6.97 -20.82 -9.30
C GLU A 8 -7.16 -19.47 -8.60
N ARG A 9 -8.12 -19.40 -7.68
CA ARG A 9 -8.41 -18.19 -6.92
C ARG A 9 -7.23 -17.72 -6.05
N THR A 10 -6.45 -18.65 -5.48
CA THR A 10 -5.25 -18.30 -4.70
C THR A 10 -4.12 -17.82 -5.59
N ARG A 11 -3.95 -18.39 -6.79
CA ARG A 11 -2.96 -17.90 -7.75
C ARG A 11 -3.27 -16.47 -8.21
N GLN A 12 -4.53 -16.19 -8.53
CA GLN A 12 -4.98 -14.83 -8.87
C GLN A 12 -4.74 -13.85 -7.72
N TRP A 13 -5.09 -14.24 -6.50
CA TRP A 13 -4.85 -13.43 -5.30
C TRP A 13 -3.36 -13.16 -5.04
N TRP A 14 -2.50 -14.17 -5.25
CA TRP A 14 -1.04 -14.00 -5.16
C TRP A 14 -0.51 -13.01 -6.21
N SER A 15 -0.97 -13.13 -7.46
CA SER A 15 -0.61 -12.19 -8.52
C SER A 15 -1.05 -10.76 -8.21
N MET A 16 -2.21 -10.57 -7.58
CA MET A 16 -2.65 -9.24 -7.14
C MET A 16 -1.68 -8.62 -6.12
N TRP A 17 -1.23 -9.39 -5.13
CA TRP A 17 -0.21 -8.92 -4.19
C TRP A 17 1.11 -8.59 -4.86
N ALA A 18 1.57 -9.44 -5.77
CA ALA A 18 2.80 -9.20 -6.53
C ALA A 18 2.74 -7.96 -7.43
N SER A 19 1.54 -7.57 -7.88
CA SER A 19 1.33 -6.34 -8.66
C SER A 19 1.05 -5.09 -7.81
N SER A 20 0.89 -5.25 -6.48
CA SER A 20 0.53 -4.16 -5.59
C SER A 20 1.71 -3.23 -5.35
N PRO A 21 1.54 -1.90 -5.33
CA PRO A 21 2.60 -0.99 -4.91
C PRO A 21 3.16 -1.29 -3.51
N LEU A 22 2.36 -1.96 -2.66
CA LEU A 22 2.79 -2.41 -1.33
C LEU A 22 3.97 -3.39 -1.39
N SER A 23 4.01 -4.23 -2.43
CA SER A 23 5.01 -5.28 -2.51
C SER A 23 6.41 -4.78 -2.86
N THR A 24 6.55 -3.52 -3.27
CA THR A 24 7.86 -2.88 -3.51
C THR A 24 8.71 -2.80 -2.25
N GLU A 25 8.06 -2.64 -1.09
CA GLU A 25 8.73 -2.54 0.22
C GLU A 25 8.85 -3.90 0.93
N PHE A 26 8.34 -4.98 0.34
CA PHE A 26 8.38 -6.30 0.97
C PHE A 26 9.79 -6.88 0.96
N THR A 27 10.25 -7.28 2.14
CA THR A 27 11.47 -8.06 2.33
C THR A 27 11.19 -9.56 2.14
N GLU A 28 12.25 -10.37 2.10
CA GLU A 28 12.11 -11.84 2.01
C GLU A 28 11.23 -12.42 3.12
N THR A 29 11.29 -11.86 4.33
CA THR A 29 10.45 -12.31 5.45
C THR A 29 8.98 -11.99 5.25
N ASP A 30 8.67 -10.87 4.61
CA ASP A 30 7.29 -10.49 4.28
C ASP A 30 6.70 -11.44 3.23
N TRP A 31 7.50 -11.77 2.21
CA TRP A 31 7.11 -12.76 1.20
C TRP A 31 6.92 -14.16 1.79
N SER A 32 7.75 -14.56 2.74
CA SER A 32 7.61 -15.82 3.46
C SER A 32 6.31 -15.87 4.26
N GLU A 33 6.00 -14.84 5.05
CA GLU A 33 4.74 -14.77 5.82
C GLU A 33 3.51 -14.66 4.89
N LEU A 34 3.64 -14.00 3.75
CA LEU A 34 2.58 -13.95 2.75
C LEU A 34 2.34 -15.32 2.10
N MET A 35 3.38 -16.14 1.90
CA MET A 35 3.25 -17.51 1.41
C MET A 35 2.47 -18.39 2.40
N ASP A 36 2.75 -18.27 3.70
CA ASP A 36 1.96 -18.95 4.74
C ASP A 36 0.50 -18.49 4.74
N THR A 37 0.29 -17.18 4.51
CA THR A 37 -1.05 -16.61 4.33
C THR A 37 -1.74 -17.18 3.08
N ALA A 38 -0.99 -17.41 1.99
CA ALA A 38 -1.51 -18.01 0.76
C ALA A 38 -2.00 -19.44 1.00
N LEU A 39 -1.30 -20.24 1.82
CA LEU A 39 -1.74 -21.59 2.19
C LEU A 39 -3.08 -21.56 2.95
N ILE A 40 -3.25 -20.58 3.85
CA ILE A 40 -4.50 -20.39 4.59
C ILE A 40 -5.61 -19.92 3.64
N HIS A 41 -5.31 -19.01 2.72
CA HIS A 41 -6.24 -18.57 1.67
C HIS A 41 -6.68 -19.77 0.80
N ALA A 42 -5.75 -20.63 0.38
CA ALA A 42 -6.07 -21.85 -0.36
C ALA A 42 -7.03 -22.76 0.43
N LYS A 43 -6.73 -23.04 1.70
CA LYS A 43 -7.62 -23.85 2.57
C LYS A 43 -9.04 -23.27 2.67
N PHE A 44 -9.14 -21.94 2.80
CA PHE A 44 -10.42 -21.25 2.84
C PHE A 44 -11.22 -21.45 1.53
N TRP A 45 -10.57 -21.24 0.39
CA TRP A 45 -11.22 -21.40 -0.92
C TRP A 45 -11.50 -22.84 -1.34
N THR A 46 -10.85 -23.83 -0.71
CA THR A 46 -11.22 -25.24 -0.83
C THR A 46 -12.35 -25.65 0.13
N GLY A 47 -12.96 -24.70 0.84
CA GLY A 47 -14.17 -24.92 1.65
C GLY A 47 -13.94 -25.00 3.16
N ASN A 48 -12.70 -24.88 3.65
CA ASN A 48 -12.47 -24.83 5.09
C ASN A 48 -12.70 -23.41 5.63
N THR A 49 -13.94 -23.09 5.94
CA THR A 49 -14.32 -21.74 6.43
C THR A 49 -13.81 -21.44 7.85
N SER A 50 -13.40 -22.44 8.63
CA SER A 50 -12.89 -22.24 10.00
C SER A 50 -11.62 -21.38 10.05
N VAL A 51 -10.84 -21.33 8.97
CA VAL A 51 -9.62 -20.52 8.91
C VAL A 51 -9.87 -19.05 8.54
N ALA A 52 -11.13 -18.65 8.33
CA ALA A 52 -11.48 -17.29 7.87
C ALA A 52 -10.97 -16.19 8.82
N ASN A 53 -11.08 -16.41 10.14
CA ASN A 53 -10.63 -15.42 11.13
C ASN A 53 -9.11 -15.22 11.08
N GLU A 54 -8.35 -16.31 10.99
CA GLU A 54 -6.89 -16.25 10.87
C GLU A 54 -6.47 -15.60 9.55
N LEU A 55 -7.13 -15.98 8.45
CA LEU A 55 -6.89 -15.38 7.13
C LEU A 55 -7.07 -13.86 7.20
N ARG A 56 -8.18 -13.39 7.77
CA ARG A 56 -8.47 -11.96 7.94
C ARG A 56 -7.36 -11.25 8.73
N LEU A 57 -6.90 -11.84 9.85
CA LEU A 57 -5.86 -11.25 10.69
C LEU A 57 -4.52 -11.13 9.98
N ARG A 58 -4.11 -12.15 9.24
CA ARG A 58 -2.82 -12.13 8.51
C ARG A 58 -2.86 -11.15 7.35
N VAL A 59 -3.91 -11.20 6.54
CA VAL A 59 -4.11 -10.32 5.38
C VAL A 59 -4.16 -8.84 5.80
N ALA A 60 -4.71 -8.54 6.99
CA ALA A 60 -4.71 -7.19 7.56
C ALA A 60 -3.29 -6.65 7.86
N LYS A 61 -2.33 -7.49 8.26
CA LYS A 61 -0.94 -7.07 8.53
C LYS A 61 -0.25 -6.47 7.29
N PHE A 62 -0.71 -6.86 6.10
CA PHE A 62 -0.17 -6.41 4.82
C PHE A 62 -0.98 -5.25 4.21
N GLY A 63 -1.99 -4.70 4.90
CA GLY A 63 -2.76 -3.57 4.37
C GLY A 63 -3.71 -3.95 3.22
N ALA A 64 -4.34 -5.13 3.28
CA ALA A 64 -5.19 -5.60 2.19
C ALA A 64 -6.43 -4.71 1.96
N THR A 65 -7.02 -4.18 3.02
CA THR A 65 -8.16 -3.27 2.94
C THR A 65 -7.76 -1.81 3.14
N PRO A 66 -8.58 -0.83 2.69
CA PRO A 66 -8.33 0.58 2.98
C PRO A 66 -8.24 0.88 4.49
N GLU A 67 -9.04 0.20 5.31
CA GLU A 67 -9.01 0.33 6.76
C GLU A 67 -7.68 -0.15 7.34
N ASP A 68 -7.21 -1.32 6.90
CA ASP A 68 -5.91 -1.85 7.32
C ASP A 68 -4.77 -0.92 6.93
N ARG A 69 -4.79 -0.36 5.72
CA ARG A 69 -3.78 0.61 5.27
C ARG A 69 -3.80 1.88 6.10
N ALA A 70 -4.99 2.42 6.40
CA ALA A 70 -5.12 3.58 7.27
C ALA A 70 -4.57 3.29 8.67
N ARG A 71 -4.89 2.11 9.24
CA ARG A 71 -4.39 1.67 10.55
C ARG A 71 -2.86 1.53 10.57
N LEU A 72 -2.28 1.00 9.50
CA LEU A 72 -0.83 0.86 9.33
C LEU A 72 -0.14 2.17 8.90
N LYS A 73 -0.90 3.24 8.66
CA LYS A 73 -0.43 4.52 8.12
C LYS A 73 0.35 4.37 6.81
N ILE A 74 -0.06 3.42 5.97
CA ILE A 74 0.54 3.21 4.66
C ILE A 74 0.03 4.31 3.72
N GLN A 75 0.95 5.12 3.20
CA GLN A 75 0.69 6.12 2.17
C GLN A 75 1.16 5.57 0.82
N PHE A 76 0.29 5.58 -0.19
CA PHE A 76 0.72 5.29 -1.55
C PHE A 76 1.35 6.55 -2.14
N ALA A 77 2.53 6.43 -2.74
CA ALA A 77 3.32 7.54 -3.30
C ALA A 77 2.62 8.39 -4.39
N ALA A 78 1.39 8.05 -4.80
CA ALA A 78 0.53 8.99 -5.52
C ALA A 78 0.22 10.28 -4.72
N ALA A 79 0.43 10.25 -3.39
CA ALA A 79 0.37 11.42 -2.51
C ALA A 79 1.58 12.36 -2.68
N ASP A 80 2.78 11.82 -2.92
CA ASP A 80 4.00 12.62 -3.05
C ASP A 80 3.95 13.52 -4.29
N GLU A 81 3.39 13.04 -5.40
CA GLU A 81 3.18 13.89 -6.58
C GLU A 81 2.16 15.02 -6.34
N ALA A 82 1.17 14.80 -5.48
CA ALA A 82 0.17 15.81 -5.14
C ALA A 82 0.74 16.87 -4.19
N GLU A 83 1.58 16.48 -3.24
CA GLU A 83 2.32 17.39 -2.37
C GLU A 83 3.37 18.18 -3.16
N GLU A 84 4.15 17.54 -4.03
CA GLU A 84 5.15 18.21 -4.87
C GLU A 84 4.50 19.22 -5.86
N ARG A 85 3.33 18.89 -6.42
CA ARG A 85 2.53 19.83 -7.24
C ARG A 85 2.01 21.00 -6.41
N THR A 86 1.63 20.77 -5.15
CA THR A 86 1.09 21.81 -4.26
C THR A 86 2.20 22.76 -3.81
N GLU A 87 3.37 22.23 -3.44
CA GLU A 87 4.56 23.00 -3.08
C GLU A 87 5.06 23.88 -4.24
N LYS A 88 5.16 23.32 -5.46
CA LYS A 88 5.52 24.10 -6.67
C LYS A 88 4.53 25.23 -6.96
N ARG A 89 3.22 24.99 -6.72
CA ARG A 89 2.17 26.00 -6.88
C ARG A 89 2.24 27.11 -5.82
N HIS A 90 2.62 26.78 -4.59
CA HIS A 90 2.83 27.76 -3.52
C HIS A 90 4.11 28.59 -3.72
N ALA A 91 5.19 27.97 -4.21
CA ALA A 91 6.42 28.68 -4.55
C ALA A 91 6.22 29.69 -5.69
N ALA A 92 5.42 29.35 -6.70
CA ALA A 92 5.07 30.24 -7.81
C ALA A 92 4.13 31.40 -7.43
N LYS A 93 3.46 31.32 -6.26
CA LYS A 93 2.45 32.30 -5.82
C LYS A 93 2.97 33.34 -4.84
N LYS A 94 4.25 33.31 -4.43
CA LYS A 94 4.86 34.43 -3.69
C LYS A 94 5.04 35.61 -4.65
N PRO A 95 4.27 36.70 -4.54
CA PRO A 95 4.61 37.91 -5.27
C PRO A 95 5.91 38.46 -4.66
N LYS A 96 6.86 38.83 -5.53
CA LYS A 96 8.02 39.63 -5.15
C LYS A 96 7.47 41.00 -4.74
N GLY A 97 7.08 41.12 -3.48
CA GLY A 97 6.60 42.37 -2.90
C GLY A 97 7.69 43.42 -3.05
N GLU A 98 7.41 44.40 -3.90
CA GLU A 98 8.15 45.66 -3.95
C GLU A 98 8.03 46.31 -2.58
N ASP A 99 9.15 46.46 -1.87
CA ASP A 99 9.16 47.04 -0.53
C ASP A 99 8.71 48.51 -0.61
N PRO A 100 7.58 48.90 0.01
CA PRO A 100 7.08 50.28 -0.04
C PRO A 100 8.06 51.29 0.57
N ARG A 101 9.05 50.82 1.35
CA ARG A 101 10.06 51.67 2.01
C ARG A 101 11.13 52.22 1.06
N LEU A 102 11.23 51.71 -0.17
CA LEU A 102 12.18 52.21 -1.17
C LEU A 102 11.67 53.43 -1.95
N ARG A 103 10.43 53.87 -1.74
CA ARG A 103 9.82 55.00 -2.50
C ARG A 103 9.95 56.37 -1.85
N LEU A 104 10.57 56.50 -0.68
CA LEU A 104 10.65 57.76 0.09
C LEU A 104 12.02 58.45 0.06
N ALA A 105 12.87 58.13 -0.92
CA ALA A 105 14.14 58.81 -1.13
C ALA A 105 14.16 59.49 -2.52
N GLN A 106 13.33 60.52 -2.70
CA GLN A 106 13.46 61.53 -3.75
C GLN A 106 13.07 62.90 -3.18
#